data_AF-A0A6G1RJV5-F1
#
_entry.id   AF-A0A6G1RJV5-F1
#
_cell.length_a   1.000
_cell.length_b   1.000
_cell.length_c   1.000
_cell.angle_alpha   90.00
_cell.angle_beta   90.00
_cell.angle_gamma   90.00
#
_symmetry.space_group_name_H-M   'P 1'
#
loop_
_entity.id
_entity.type
_entity.pdbx_description
1 polymer ?
#
loop_
_entity_poly.entity_id
_entity_poly.type
_entity_poly.pdbx_seq_one_letter_code
_entity_poly.pdbx_strand_id
1 'polypeptide(L)'
;AVCCPDHVHCCPQGYTCDPQSGSCLEAGGSRRPWVQKTPALARGGDVRCDDTTSCPDGNTCCRTSLGTWGCCPLEQAVCCPDHVHCCPQGYTCDPQSGSCLEAGGSRRPWVQKTPALARGGDVRCDDTTSCPDGNTCCRTSLGTWGCCPLEQA
;
A
#
# COMPACT_ATOMS: atom_id res chain seq x y z
N ALA A 1 -6.88 14.96 -10.33
CA ALA A 1 -7.70 14.86 -11.56
C ALA A 1 -9.19 14.93 -11.22
N VAL A 2 -10.02 15.36 -12.16
CA VAL A 2 -11.47 15.32 -12.11
C VAL A 2 -11.95 14.00 -12.70
N CYS A 3 -12.72 13.22 -11.93
CA CYS A 3 -13.31 11.98 -12.39
C CYS A 3 -14.54 12.28 -13.25
N CYS A 4 -14.53 11.87 -14.51
CA CYS A 4 -15.64 12.12 -15.42
C CYS A 4 -16.83 11.17 -15.16
N PRO A 5 -18.07 11.62 -15.46
CA PRO A 5 -19.30 10.89 -15.17
C PRO A 5 -19.50 9.65 -16.04
N ASP A 6 -18.74 9.50 -17.12
CA ASP A 6 -18.73 8.29 -17.96
C ASP A 6 -18.05 7.10 -17.27
N HIS A 7 -17.44 7.30 -16.09
CA HIS A 7 -16.73 6.31 -15.30
C HIS A 7 -15.50 5.67 -15.98
N VAL A 8 -15.16 6.05 -17.21
CA VAL A 8 -14.00 5.52 -17.95
C VAL A 8 -12.89 6.55 -18.09
N HIS A 9 -13.20 7.86 -18.13
CA HIS A 9 -12.22 8.92 -18.38
C HIS A 9 -12.02 9.89 -17.20
N CYS A 10 -10.99 10.70 -17.30
CA CYS A 10 -10.69 11.78 -16.36
C CYS A 10 -10.05 12.97 -17.04
N CYS A 11 -10.22 14.12 -16.39
CA CYS A 11 -9.71 15.41 -16.82
C CYS A 11 -8.73 15.99 -15.79
N PRO A 12 -7.79 16.85 -16.21
CA PRO A 12 -6.93 17.57 -15.27
C PRO A 12 -7.75 18.49 -14.35
N GLN A 13 -7.14 18.91 -13.24
CA GLN A 13 -7.81 19.84 -12.32
C GLN A 13 -8.14 21.16 -13.04
N GLY A 14 -9.32 21.73 -12.77
CA GLY A 14 -9.78 22.96 -13.43
C GLY A 14 -10.44 22.75 -14.80
N TYR A 15 -10.48 21.52 -15.31
CA TYR A 15 -11.20 21.19 -16.53
C TYR A 15 -12.53 20.47 -16.23
N THR A 16 -13.54 20.73 -17.06
CA THR A 16 -14.85 20.08 -17.04
C THR A 16 -14.89 19.01 -18.12
N CYS A 17 -15.44 17.83 -17.78
CA CYS A 17 -15.61 16.75 -18.73
C CYS A 17 -16.74 17.08 -19.73
N ASP A 18 -16.44 16.98 -21.02
CA ASP A 18 -17.41 17.08 -22.11
C ASP A 18 -17.51 15.71 -22.81
N PRO A 19 -18.50 14.87 -22.43
CA PRO A 19 -18.66 13.53 -22.99
C PRO A 19 -19.13 13.52 -24.45
N GLN A 20 -19.85 14.56 -24.88
CA GLN A 20 -20.39 14.66 -26.25
C GLN A 20 -19.27 14.73 -27.27
N SER A 21 -18.20 15.41 -26.88
CA SER A 21 -17.08 15.72 -27.74
C SER A 21 -15.83 14.89 -27.38
N GLY A 22 -15.86 14.18 -26.23
CA GLY A 22 -14.78 13.31 -25.77
C GLY A 22 -13.55 14.10 -25.32
N SER A 23 -13.75 15.18 -24.58
CA SER A 23 -12.67 16.11 -24.23
C SER A 23 -12.90 16.81 -22.90
N CYS A 24 -11.84 17.42 -22.39
CA CYS A 24 -11.80 18.28 -21.23
C CYS A 24 -11.85 19.74 -21.69
N LEU A 25 -12.78 20.52 -21.13
CA LEU A 25 -12.95 21.94 -21.39
C LEU A 25 -12.50 22.78 -20.17
N GLU A 26 -11.58 23.72 -20.40
CA GLU A 26 -11.15 24.69 -19.39
C GLU A 26 -12.05 25.94 -19.41
N ALA A 27 -12.14 26.66 -18.28
CA ALA A 27 -12.89 27.92 -18.19
C ALA A 27 -12.44 28.98 -19.22
N GLY A 28 -11.19 28.92 -19.70
CA GLY A 28 -10.64 29.77 -20.76
C GLY A 28 -11.00 29.36 -22.21
N GLY A 29 -11.79 28.30 -22.40
CA GLY A 29 -12.17 27.79 -23.72
C GLY A 29 -11.14 26.82 -24.34
N SER A 30 -10.04 26.53 -23.66
CA SER A 30 -9.08 25.50 -24.06
C SER A 30 -9.73 24.12 -24.03
N ARG A 31 -9.59 23.36 -25.13
CA ARG A 31 -10.12 22.00 -25.25
C ARG A 31 -8.99 21.01 -25.45
N ARG A 32 -8.95 19.95 -24.62
CA ARG A 32 -7.94 18.89 -24.71
C ARG A 32 -8.61 17.52 -24.64
N PRO A 33 -8.04 16.47 -25.25
CA PRO A 33 -8.55 15.12 -25.10
C PRO A 33 -8.58 14.71 -23.62
N TRP A 34 -9.66 14.06 -23.19
CA TRP A 34 -9.70 13.42 -21.88
C TRP A 34 -8.79 12.18 -21.84
N VAL A 35 -8.38 11.79 -20.64
CA VAL A 35 -7.49 10.63 -20.45
C VAL A 35 -8.30 9.45 -19.93
N GLN A 36 -8.03 8.27 -20.47
CA GLN A 36 -8.66 7.03 -20.01
C GLN A 36 -8.03 6.58 -18.68
N LYS A 37 -8.88 6.14 -17.74
CA LYS A 37 -8.42 5.53 -16.48
C LYS A 37 -7.65 4.24 -16.78
N THR A 38 -6.55 4.02 -16.09
CA THR A 38 -5.91 2.71 -16.01
C THR A 38 -6.49 1.92 -14.84
N PRO A 39 -6.52 0.57 -14.87
CA PRO A 39 -6.99 -0.20 -13.71
C PRO A 39 -6.09 0.05 -12.49
N ALA A 40 -6.69 0.21 -11.31
CA ALA A 40 -5.92 0.30 -10.08
C ALA A 40 -5.17 -1.00 -9.81
N LEU A 41 -3.97 -0.88 -9.24
CA LEU A 41 -3.25 -2.07 -8.80
C LEU A 41 -3.96 -2.63 -7.59
N ALA A 42 -4.19 -3.95 -7.61
CA ALA A 42 -4.53 -4.67 -6.39
C ALA A 42 -3.36 -4.50 -5.42
N ARG A 43 -3.61 -3.92 -4.25
CA ARG A 43 -2.70 -3.95 -3.11
C ARG A 43 -2.62 -5.41 -2.71
N GLY A 44 -1.54 -6.07 -3.13
CA GLY A 44 -1.33 -7.48 -2.87
C GLY A 44 -1.11 -7.71 -1.39
N GLY A 45 -2.19 -7.94 -0.63
CA GLY A 45 -2.22 -8.47 0.74
C GLY A 45 -1.25 -7.82 1.75
N ASP A 46 -0.68 -6.66 1.46
CA ASP A 46 0.43 -6.14 2.26
C ASP A 46 -0.05 -5.69 3.65
N VAL A 47 0.60 -6.21 4.69
CA VAL A 47 0.36 -5.83 6.08
C VAL A 47 0.95 -4.43 6.30
N ARG A 48 0.09 -3.43 6.50
CA ARG A 48 0.52 -2.05 6.72
C ARG A 48 1.20 -1.92 8.09
N CYS A 49 2.45 -1.49 8.09
CA CYS A 49 3.20 -1.20 9.32
C CYS A 49 2.99 0.25 9.77
N ASP A 50 3.07 1.17 8.81
CA ASP A 50 2.76 2.59 8.98
C ASP A 50 2.37 3.24 7.65
N ASP A 51 2.43 4.57 7.58
CA ASP A 51 2.03 5.32 6.40
C ASP A 51 2.90 5.04 5.18
N THR A 52 4.19 4.81 5.39
CA THR A 52 5.22 4.74 4.35
C THR A 52 5.84 3.35 4.20
N THR A 53 5.47 2.37 5.02
CA THR A 53 6.03 1.02 4.98
C THR A 53 4.98 -0.08 5.18
N SER A 54 5.22 -1.21 4.52
CA SER A 54 4.40 -2.41 4.63
C SER A 54 5.24 -3.67 4.57
N CYS A 55 4.62 -4.76 4.99
CA CYS A 55 5.14 -6.11 4.87
C CYS A 55 4.30 -6.93 3.90
N PRO A 56 4.86 -7.96 3.26
CA PRO A 56 4.08 -8.93 2.50
C PRO A 56 2.93 -9.54 3.31
N ASP A 57 1.92 -10.08 2.63
CA ASP A 57 0.85 -10.86 3.27
C ASP A 57 1.43 -12.02 4.09
N GLY A 58 0.80 -12.33 5.22
CA GLY A 58 1.29 -13.34 6.17
C GLY A 58 2.47 -12.91 7.04
N ASN A 59 2.97 -11.68 6.90
CA ASN A 59 4.07 -11.16 7.70
C ASN A 59 3.60 -10.20 8.80
N THR A 60 4.38 -10.10 9.88
CA THR A 60 4.09 -9.18 11.00
C THR A 60 5.08 -8.02 11.01
N CYS A 61 4.55 -6.80 11.19
CA CYS A 61 5.34 -5.58 11.32
C CYS A 61 5.99 -5.48 12.70
N CYS A 62 7.31 -5.36 12.75
CA CYS A 62 8.07 -5.17 13.97
C CYS A 62 9.05 -4.00 13.86
N ARG A 63 9.22 -3.24 14.95
CA ARG A 63 10.19 -2.14 15.00
C ARG A 63 11.63 -2.66 15.08
N THR A 64 12.53 -1.99 14.36
CA THR A 64 13.97 -2.20 14.40
C THR A 64 14.65 -1.27 15.41
N SER A 65 15.94 -1.49 15.69
CA SER A 65 16.73 -0.66 16.61
C SER A 65 16.94 0.77 16.11
N LEU A 66 16.82 0.97 14.79
CA LEU A 66 16.88 2.28 14.14
C LEU A 66 15.53 3.04 14.21
N GLY A 67 14.52 2.44 14.82
CA GLY A 67 13.17 2.99 14.83
C GLY A 67 12.47 2.89 13.48
N THR A 68 12.96 2.09 12.54
CA THR A 68 12.26 1.78 11.28
C THR A 68 11.42 0.51 11.41
N TRP A 69 10.69 0.13 10.37
CA TRP A 69 9.93 -1.12 10.31
C TRP A 69 10.71 -2.25 9.63
N GLY A 70 10.53 -3.44 10.17
CA GLY A 70 10.96 -4.71 9.57
C GLY A 70 9.80 -5.71 9.58
N CYS A 71 9.89 -6.68 8.69
CA CYS A 71 8.89 -7.73 8.50
C CYS A 71 9.37 -9.04 9.10
N CYS A 72 8.52 -9.62 9.93
CA CYS A 72 8.67 -10.99 10.38
C CYS A 72 7.90 -11.91 9.45
N PRO A 73 8.53 -12.91 8.82
CA PRO A 73 7.88 -13.85 7.91
C PRO A 73 7.07 -14.91 8.67
N LEU A 74 6.32 -14.46 9.67
CA LEU A 74 5.48 -15.24 10.55
C LEU A 74 4.21 -14.42 10.81
N GLU A 75 3.08 -15.10 10.76
CA GLU A 75 1.79 -14.50 11.10
C GLU A 75 1.71 -14.32 12.62
N GLN A 76 1.20 -13.17 13.08
CA GLN A 76 1.02 -12.84 14.51
C GLN A 76 2.31 -13.03 15.33
N ALA A 77 3.45 -12.66 14.76
CA ALA A 77 4.76 -12.84 15.37
C ALA A 77 4.93 -11.95 16.61
N VAL A 78 5.64 -12.48 17.61
CA VAL A 78 6.12 -11.73 18.76
C VAL A 78 7.45 -11.07 18.39
N CYS A 79 7.46 -9.73 18.39
CA CYS A 79 8.68 -8.96 18.16
C CYS A 79 9.62 -9.07 19.36
N CYS A 80 10.83 -9.59 19.15
CA CYS A 80 11.81 -9.72 20.23
C CYS A 80 12.42 -8.36 20.60
N PRO A 81 12.84 -8.19 21.87
CA PRO A 81 13.39 -6.94 22.39
C PRO A 81 14.79 -6.61 21.86
N ASP A 82 15.43 -7.55 21.17
CA ASP A 82 16.69 -7.34 20.47
C ASP A 82 16.52 -6.50 19.20
N HIS A 83 15.28 -6.22 18.79
CA HIS A 83 14.90 -5.47 17.60
C HIS A 83 15.37 -6.06 16.27
N VAL A 84 16.04 -7.21 16.26
CA VAL A 84 16.51 -7.90 15.04
C VAL A 84 15.72 -9.18 14.76
N HIS A 85 15.22 -9.86 15.80
CA HIS A 85 14.55 -11.16 15.64
C HIS A 85 13.07 -11.14 16.05
N CYS A 86 12.37 -12.23 15.74
CA CYS A 86 10.99 -12.46 16.15
C CYS A 86 10.69 -13.94 16.33
N CYS A 87 9.64 -14.19 17.10
CA CYS A 87 9.16 -15.50 17.44
C CYS A 87 7.72 -15.71 16.95
N PRO A 88 7.30 -16.95 16.70
CA PRO A 88 5.90 -17.22 16.40
C PRO A 88 4.99 -16.94 17.60
N GLN A 89 3.69 -16.82 17.35
CA GLN A 89 2.68 -16.66 18.39
C GLN A 89 2.80 -17.75 19.47
N GLY A 90 2.72 -17.38 20.74
CA GLY A 90 2.80 -18.31 21.87
C GLY A 90 4.22 -18.64 22.34
N TYR A 91 5.24 -18.07 21.70
CA TYR A 91 6.65 -18.21 22.10
C TYR A 91 7.17 -16.91 22.71
N THR A 92 8.04 -17.05 23.70
CA THR A 92 8.80 -15.97 24.34
C THR A 92 10.21 -15.94 23.80
N CYS A 93 10.73 -14.75 23.50
CA CYS A 93 12.11 -14.59 23.06
C CYS A 93 13.07 -14.84 24.22
N ASP A 94 14.05 -15.71 24.00
CA ASP A 94 15.20 -15.95 24.87
C ASP A 94 16.48 -15.48 24.16
N PRO A 95 16.93 -14.23 24.38
CA PRO A 95 18.13 -13.69 23.77
C PRO A 95 19.42 -14.37 24.25
N GLN A 96 19.43 -14.97 25.45
CA GLN A 96 20.64 -15.63 25.97
C GLN A 96 20.97 -16.87 25.16
N SER A 97 19.94 -17.56 24.69
CA SER A 97 20.06 -18.79 23.94
C SER A 97 19.82 -18.59 22.42
N GLY A 98 19.44 -17.37 22.01
CA GLY A 98 19.15 -17.02 20.62
C GLY A 98 17.98 -17.81 20.06
N SER A 99 16.91 -17.94 20.84
CA SER A 99 15.82 -18.88 20.55
C SER A 99 14.47 -18.39 21.05
N CYS A 100 13.42 -18.99 20.54
CA CYS A 100 12.05 -18.86 21.00
C CYS A 100 11.71 -20.02 21.92
N LEU A 101 11.19 -19.72 23.10
CA LEU A 101 10.76 -20.68 24.12
C LEU A 101 9.24 -20.68 24.25
N GLU A 102 8.61 -21.83 24.08
CA GLU A 102 7.18 -22.04 24.33
C GLU A 102 6.91 -22.35 25.81
N ALA A 103 5.69 -22.05 26.28
CA ALA A 103 5.27 -22.36 27.65
C ALA A 103 5.39 -23.87 28.01
N GLY A 104 5.36 -24.77 27.01
CA GLY A 104 5.57 -26.21 27.17
C GLY A 104 7.03 -26.67 27.22
N GLY A 105 8.01 -25.75 27.16
CA GLY A 105 9.44 -26.06 27.16
C GLY A 105 10.03 -26.36 25.77
N SER A 106 9.23 -26.29 24.70
CA SER A 106 9.72 -26.39 23.32
C SER A 106 10.60 -25.20 22.97
N ARG A 107 11.81 -25.45 22.48
CA ARG A 107 12.75 -24.41 22.03
C ARG A 107 12.96 -24.49 20.52
N ARG A 108 12.88 -23.36 19.84
CA ARG A 108 13.13 -23.24 18.40
C ARG A 108 14.02 -22.04 18.10
N PRO A 109 14.81 -22.04 17.02
CA PRO A 109 15.54 -20.84 16.61
C PRO A 109 14.58 -19.68 16.35
N TRP A 110 14.95 -18.48 16.78
CA TRP A 110 14.25 -17.26 16.40
C TRP A 110 14.44 -16.95 14.91
N VAL A 111 13.53 -16.15 14.36
CA VAL A 111 13.56 -15.77 12.95
C VAL A 111 14.06 -14.34 12.84
N GLN A 112 14.92 -14.06 11.88
CA GLN A 112 15.41 -12.71 11.63
C GLN A 112 14.39 -11.88 10.86
N LYS A 113 14.22 -10.62 11.25
CA LYS A 113 13.40 -9.65 10.51
C LYS A 113 14.02 -9.36 9.14
N THR A 114 13.19 -9.21 8.12
CA THR A 114 13.57 -8.60 6.84
C THR A 114 13.24 -7.10 6.86
N PRO A 115 13.90 -6.26 6.06
CA PRO A 115 13.52 -4.85 5.95
C PRO A 115 12.08 -4.71 5.42
N ALA A 116 11.30 -3.78 5.98
CA ALA A 116 9.98 -3.49 5.44
C ALA A 116 10.07 -2.88 4.04
N LEU A 117 9.09 -3.20 3.21
CA LEU A 117 8.97 -2.60 1.89
C LEU A 117 8.55 -1.14 2.10
N ALA A 118 9.30 -0.21 1.52
CA ALA A 118 8.79 1.14 1.38
C ALA A 118 7.51 1.04 0.54
N ARG A 119 6.39 1.51 1.10
CA ARG A 119 5.19 1.81 0.32
C ARG A 119 5.56 2.95 -0.61
N GLY A 120 6.06 2.58 -1.77
CA GLY A 120 6.55 3.52 -2.77
C GLY A 120 5.37 4.32 -3.30
N GLY A 121 5.13 5.48 -2.70
CA GLY A 121 4.31 6.57 -3.24
C GLY A 121 2.88 6.23 -3.69
N ASP A 122 2.36 5.04 -3.38
CA ASP A 122 1.09 4.61 -3.95
C ASP A 122 -0.09 5.35 -3.30
N VAL A 123 -0.87 6.06 -4.12
CA VAL A 123 -2.11 6.73 -3.71
C VAL A 123 -3.16 5.67 -3.39
N ARG A 124 -3.50 5.56 -2.11
CA ARG A 124 -4.50 4.60 -1.61
C ARG A 124 -5.89 4.97 -2.15
N CYS A 125 -6.52 4.05 -2.89
CA CYS A 125 -7.89 4.20 -3.35
C CYS A 125 -8.89 3.58 -2.37
N ASP A 126 -8.58 2.37 -1.89
CA ASP A 126 -9.27 1.71 -0.78
C ASP A 126 -8.32 0.77 0.00
N ASP A 127 -8.86 -0.15 0.78
CA ASP A 127 -8.08 -1.13 1.55
C ASP A 127 -7.29 -2.11 0.68
N THR A 128 -7.80 -2.40 -0.52
CA THR A 128 -7.34 -3.46 -1.42
C THR A 128 -6.77 -2.94 -2.73
N THR A 129 -6.85 -1.64 -3.01
CA THR A 129 -6.45 -1.04 -4.28
C THR A 129 -5.71 0.28 -4.10
N SER A 130 -4.69 0.48 -4.92
CA SER A 130 -3.94 1.72 -4.96
C SER A 130 -3.51 2.07 -6.39
N CYS A 131 -3.18 3.34 -6.55
CA CYS A 131 -2.62 3.89 -7.76
C CYS A 131 -1.16 4.27 -7.53
N PRO A 132 -0.30 4.23 -8.56
CA PRO A 132 1.05 4.79 -8.47
C PRO A 132 1.06 6.26 -8.01
N ASP A 133 2.19 6.72 -7.47
CA ASP A 133 2.38 8.13 -7.11
C ASP A 133 2.07 9.06 -8.28
N GLY A 134 1.54 10.24 -8.00
CA GLY A 134 1.06 11.20 -9.00
C GLY A 134 -0.31 10.91 -9.61
N ASN A 135 -0.91 9.74 -9.35
CA ASN A 135 -2.20 9.37 -9.94
C ASN A 135 -3.39 9.65 -9.00
N THR A 136 -4.57 9.96 -9.56
CA THR A 136 -5.81 10.11 -8.78
C THR A 136 -6.70 8.87 -8.90
N CYS A 137 -7.23 8.40 -7.77
CA CYS A 137 -8.21 7.31 -7.71
C CYS A 137 -9.60 7.77 -8.18
N CYS A 138 -10.18 7.07 -9.15
CA CYS A 138 -11.54 7.32 -9.64
C CYS A 138 -12.33 6.01 -9.74
N ARG A 139 -13.61 6.04 -9.33
CA ARG A 139 -14.53 4.89 -9.44
C ARG A 139 -14.92 4.60 -10.89
N THR A 140 -14.98 3.32 -11.23
CA THR A 140 -15.50 2.79 -12.49
C THR A 140 -17.00 2.45 -12.37
N SER A 141 -17.65 2.16 -13.51
CA SER A 141 -19.06 1.76 -13.56
C SER A 141 -19.31 0.38 -12.94
N LEU A 142 -18.27 -0.44 -12.80
CA LEU A 142 -18.30 -1.75 -12.15
C LEU A 142 -18.08 -1.66 -10.63
N GLY A 143 -17.91 -0.44 -10.09
CA GLY A 143 -17.61 -0.24 -8.67
C GLY A 143 -16.16 -0.54 -8.29
N THR A 144 -15.27 -0.78 -9.24
CA THR A 144 -13.81 -0.92 -9.00
C THR A 144 -13.10 0.44 -9.09
N TRP A 145 -11.81 0.46 -8.81
CA TRP A 145 -10.98 1.67 -8.92
C TRP A 145 -10.15 1.69 -10.20
N GLY A 146 -10.04 2.88 -10.77
CA GLY A 146 -9.10 3.20 -11.83
C GLY A 146 -8.22 4.39 -11.45
N CYS A 147 -7.01 4.41 -11.98
CA CYS A 147 -6.01 5.45 -11.79
C CYS A 147 -6.05 6.44 -12.94
N CYS A 148 -5.99 7.72 -12.61
CA CYS A 148 -5.87 8.81 -13.56
C CYS A 148 -4.44 9.33 -13.56
N PRO A 149 -3.64 8.99 -14.60
CA PRO A 149 -2.27 9.48 -14.76
C PRO A 149 -2.30 10.87 -15.37
N LEU A 150 -2.70 11.84 -14.56
CA LEU A 150 -2.70 13.25 -14.94
C LEU A 150 -1.76 13.95 -13.97
N GLU A 151 -0.56 14.26 -14.44
CA GLU A 151 0.39 15.07 -13.69
C GLU A 151 -0.29 16.38 -13.26
N GLN A 152 -0.04 16.77 -12.02
CA GLN A 152 -0.39 18.09 -11.52
C GLN A 152 0.65 19.06 -12.11
N ALA A 153 0.38 19.57 -13.31
CA ALA A 153 1.17 20.65 -13.90
C ALA A 153 0.99 21.96 -13.11
#